data_AF-A0A931CPV1-F1
#
_entry.id   AF-A0A931CPV1-F1
#
_cell.length_a   1.000
_cell.length_b   1.000
_cell.length_c   1.000
_cell.angle_alpha   90.00
_cell.angle_beta   90.00
_cell.angle_gamma   90.00
#
_symmetry.space_group_name_H-M   'P 1'
#
loop_
_entity.id
_entity.type
_entity.pdbx_description
1 polymer ?
#
loop_
_entity_poly.entity_id
_entity_poly.type
_entity_poly.pdbx_seq_one_letter_code
_entity_poly.pdbx_strand_id
1 'polypeptide(L)'
;MTSISDKKSLRRTACLILMLGVLVFAPAASAVTDTCPPFYLRTDTGEIINPMTGENADQPFSTRQTCGACHDVDTISKGYHFMMDWDKASDTRYAGTDTPWLVSTGLTGNLITYGFFQLAKKHNTHLDQIDLSAFDFVARVPESKGGYQKPGCAGCHAGGGLLEFDRDGQRYDRRLAENPELADTLDGDYYQSRWDKTGVIEPDCFFCHGSRYHIQKRITQIKYLNFKWAGVAAAGIGQVHGRVRDGEVPEVVYNKRLFNEDGTFYLPDMVFRPEAKNCLICH
;
A
#
# COMPACT_ATOMS: atom_id res chain seq x y z
N MET A 1 -58.09 -84.57 19.10
CA MET A 1 -58.05 -85.01 17.69
C MET A 1 -58.88 -84.02 16.88
N THR A 2 -58.24 -83.36 15.90
CA THR A 2 -58.76 -82.91 14.57
C THR A 2 -60.29 -82.72 14.42
N SER A 3 -60.87 -81.69 13.78
CA SER A 3 -60.44 -80.62 12.87
C SER A 3 -61.74 -79.91 12.38
N ILE A 4 -61.58 -78.79 11.65
CA ILE A 4 -62.43 -78.26 10.55
C ILE A 4 -63.37 -77.03 10.81
N SER A 5 -63.10 -76.00 9.99
CA SER A 5 -63.97 -74.92 9.42
C SER A 5 -64.59 -73.84 10.32
N ASP A 6 -64.82 -72.59 9.91
CA ASP A 6 -64.81 -71.97 8.58
C ASP A 6 -64.73 -70.43 8.71
N LYS A 7 -64.16 -69.81 7.66
CA LYS A 7 -64.40 -68.46 7.07
C LYS A 7 -64.99 -67.31 7.91
N LYS A 8 -64.36 -66.12 7.78
CA LYS A 8 -64.98 -64.96 7.10
C LYS A 8 -64.05 -63.75 6.87
N SER A 9 -64.25 -63.20 5.67
CA SER A 9 -64.26 -61.77 5.34
C SER A 9 -62.94 -61.00 5.17
N LEU A 10 -62.54 -60.93 3.89
CA LEU A 10 -61.76 -59.84 3.27
C LEU A 10 -62.22 -58.44 3.74
N ARG A 11 -61.27 -57.60 4.15
CA ARG A 11 -61.38 -56.14 4.02
C ARG A 11 -60.32 -55.68 3.01
N ARG A 12 -60.79 -55.11 1.91
CA ARG A 12 -59.97 -54.42 0.91
C ARG A 12 -59.63 -53.03 1.47
N THR A 13 -58.35 -52.74 1.63
CA THR A 13 -57.85 -51.38 1.85
C THR A 13 -57.02 -51.00 0.63
N ALA A 14 -57.54 -50.08 -0.17
CA ALA A 14 -56.83 -49.48 -1.29
C ALA A 14 -55.81 -48.48 -0.74
N CYS A 15 -54.52 -48.70 -0.99
CA CYS A 15 -53.46 -47.72 -0.71
C CYS A 15 -53.24 -46.90 -1.99
N LEU A 16 -53.71 -45.65 -1.97
CA LEU A 16 -53.40 -44.63 -2.96
C LEU A 16 -51.95 -44.17 -2.72
N ILE A 17 -51.02 -44.45 -3.63
CA ILE A 17 -49.65 -43.94 -3.58
C ILE A 17 -49.65 -42.55 -4.24
N LEU A 18 -49.56 -41.49 -3.44
CA LEU A 18 -49.34 -40.12 -3.89
C LEU A 18 -47.82 -39.94 -4.08
N MET A 19 -47.33 -39.95 -5.33
CA MET A 19 -45.95 -39.52 -5.62
C MET A 19 -45.89 -37.99 -5.56
N LEU A 20 -45.40 -37.44 -4.45
CA LEU A 20 -44.94 -36.05 -4.39
C LEU A 20 -43.58 -35.97 -5.09
N GLY A 21 -43.54 -35.33 -6.26
CA GLY A 21 -42.30 -34.95 -6.93
C GLY A 21 -41.58 -33.88 -6.12
N VAL A 22 -40.43 -34.24 -5.55
CA VAL A 22 -39.51 -33.28 -4.93
C VAL A 22 -38.75 -32.57 -6.05
N LEU A 23 -39.18 -31.37 -6.40
CA LEU A 23 -38.39 -30.43 -7.20
C LEU A 23 -37.20 -29.98 -6.34
N VAL A 24 -36.05 -30.61 -6.56
CA VAL A 24 -34.76 -30.17 -6.02
C VAL A 24 -34.38 -28.90 -6.76
N PHE A 25 -34.69 -27.74 -6.17
CA PHE A 25 -34.06 -26.49 -6.57
C PHE A 25 -32.58 -26.57 -6.20
N ALA A 26 -31.72 -26.81 -7.19
CA ALA A 26 -30.30 -26.58 -7.02
C ALA A 26 -30.11 -25.10 -6.66
N PRO A 27 -29.41 -24.76 -5.56
CA PRO A 27 -29.08 -23.38 -5.30
C PRO A 27 -28.22 -22.90 -6.48
N ALA A 28 -28.65 -21.83 -7.14
CA ALA A 28 -27.80 -21.13 -8.09
C ALA A 28 -26.52 -20.78 -7.34
N ALA A 29 -25.40 -21.38 -7.76
CA ALA A 29 -24.09 -20.99 -7.26
C ALA A 29 -23.91 -19.51 -7.64
N SER A 30 -24.06 -18.62 -6.66
CA SER A 30 -23.60 -17.24 -6.82
C SER A 30 -22.11 -17.33 -7.11
N ALA A 31 -21.74 -17.07 -8.36
CA ALA A 31 -20.33 -16.91 -8.71
C ALA A 31 -19.79 -15.81 -7.78
N VAL A 32 -18.78 -16.15 -6.98
CA VAL A 32 -17.98 -15.14 -6.30
C VAL A 32 -17.35 -14.35 -7.44
N THR A 33 -17.88 -13.16 -7.72
CA THR A 33 -17.23 -12.23 -8.63
C THR A 33 -15.93 -11.85 -7.96
N ASP A 34 -14.79 -12.29 -8.51
CA ASP A 34 -13.49 -11.87 -8.01
C ASP A 34 -13.48 -10.34 -7.92
N THR A 35 -13.34 -9.83 -6.69
CA THR A 35 -13.38 -8.40 -6.39
C THR A 35 -12.29 -7.63 -7.16
N CYS A 36 -11.26 -8.34 -7.65
CA CYS A 36 -10.22 -7.84 -8.53
C CYS A 36 -9.86 -8.93 -9.56
N PRO A 37 -10.35 -8.86 -10.81
CA PRO A 37 -9.96 -9.83 -11.85
C PRO A 37 -8.46 -9.68 -12.16
N PRO A 38 -7.79 -10.70 -12.74
CA PRO A 38 -6.38 -10.59 -13.09
C PRO A 38 -6.07 -9.36 -13.96
N PHE A 39 -4.97 -8.66 -13.66
CA PHE A 39 -4.58 -7.40 -14.31
C PHE A 39 -3.07 -7.31 -14.49
N TYR A 40 -2.60 -6.48 -15.41
CA TYR A 40 -1.16 -6.23 -15.56
C TYR A 40 -0.65 -5.27 -14.48
N LEU A 41 0.46 -5.63 -13.84
CA LEU A 41 1.27 -4.64 -13.12
C LEU A 41 1.88 -3.65 -14.12
N ARG A 42 2.05 -2.41 -13.70
CA ARG A 42 2.61 -1.35 -14.56
C ARG A 42 3.74 -0.60 -13.88
N THR A 43 4.72 -0.17 -14.67
CA THR A 43 5.76 0.78 -14.26
C THR A 43 5.14 2.14 -13.94
N ASP A 44 5.93 3.09 -13.45
CA ASP A 44 5.48 4.47 -13.19
C ASP A 44 5.15 5.28 -14.46
N THR A 45 5.72 4.88 -15.61
CA THR A 45 5.41 5.37 -16.96
C THR A 45 4.17 4.71 -17.57
N GLY A 46 3.62 3.66 -16.93
CA GLY A 46 2.41 2.95 -17.36
C GLY A 46 2.67 1.75 -18.27
N GLU A 47 3.93 1.42 -18.54
CA GLU A 47 4.33 0.25 -19.32
C GLU A 47 4.02 -1.04 -18.57
N ILE A 48 3.72 -2.12 -19.30
CA ILE A 48 3.38 -3.41 -18.70
C ILE A 48 4.62 -4.04 -18.08
N ILE A 49 4.45 -4.62 -16.89
CA ILE A 49 5.44 -5.49 -16.27
C ILE A 49 4.97 -6.93 -16.44
N ASN A 50 5.76 -7.73 -17.17
CA ASN A 50 5.48 -9.13 -17.41
C ASN A 50 6.69 -10.01 -17.03
N PRO A 51 6.72 -10.55 -15.80
CA PRO A 51 7.79 -11.44 -15.36
C PRO A 51 7.86 -12.78 -16.09
N MET A 52 6.82 -13.17 -16.83
CA MET A 52 6.80 -14.40 -17.62
C MET A 52 7.61 -14.26 -18.91
N THR A 53 7.56 -13.09 -19.54
CA THR A 53 8.32 -12.77 -20.76
C THR A 53 9.62 -12.03 -20.50
N GLY A 54 9.77 -11.39 -19.33
CA GLY A 54 10.91 -10.55 -18.96
C GLY A 54 10.72 -9.06 -19.26
N GLU A 55 9.58 -8.67 -19.85
CA GLU A 55 9.26 -7.27 -20.13
C GLU A 55 9.16 -6.46 -18.82
N ASN A 56 10.04 -5.46 -18.66
CA ASN A 56 10.13 -4.58 -17.50
C ASN A 56 10.18 -5.33 -16.14
N ALA A 57 10.63 -6.59 -16.15
CA ALA A 57 10.51 -7.50 -15.01
C ALA A 57 11.47 -7.19 -13.84
N ASP A 58 12.37 -6.23 -14.04
CA ASP A 58 13.31 -5.67 -13.07
C ASP A 58 12.78 -4.38 -12.42
N GLN A 59 11.75 -3.76 -12.99
CA GLN A 59 11.20 -2.49 -12.51
C GLN A 59 10.20 -2.70 -11.36
N PRO A 60 10.06 -1.74 -10.43
CA PRO A 60 8.96 -1.75 -9.46
C PRO A 60 7.63 -1.38 -10.12
N PHE A 61 6.52 -1.90 -9.58
CA PHE A 61 5.19 -1.46 -10.02
C PHE A 61 4.82 -0.11 -9.39
N SER A 62 4.05 0.70 -10.12
CA SER A 62 3.37 1.89 -9.62
C SER A 62 1.94 1.54 -9.23
N THR A 63 1.53 1.85 -8.00
CA THR A 63 0.13 1.70 -7.58
C THR A 63 -0.77 2.61 -8.41
N ARG A 64 -0.34 3.83 -8.72
CA ARG A 64 -1.12 4.78 -9.51
C ARG A 64 -1.40 4.25 -10.91
N GLN A 65 -0.41 3.69 -11.59
CA GLN A 65 -0.62 3.14 -12.92
C GLN A 65 -1.35 1.79 -12.88
N THR A 66 -1.05 0.97 -11.89
CA THR A 66 -1.59 -0.38 -11.78
C THR A 66 -3.04 -0.37 -11.28
N CYS A 67 -3.27 0.14 -10.07
CA CYS A 67 -4.59 0.18 -9.46
C CYS A 67 -5.44 1.33 -10.01
N GLY A 68 -4.81 2.41 -10.49
CA GLY A 68 -5.52 3.55 -11.10
C GLY A 68 -6.23 3.22 -12.41
N ALA A 69 -5.91 2.07 -13.03
CA ALA A 69 -6.65 1.55 -14.18
C ALA A 69 -8.11 1.20 -13.83
N CYS A 70 -8.41 0.92 -12.55
CA CYS A 70 -9.75 0.52 -12.09
C CYS A 70 -10.27 1.35 -10.91
N HIS A 71 -9.41 2.05 -10.19
CA HIS A 71 -9.75 2.83 -9.01
C HIS A 71 -9.35 4.30 -9.16
N ASP A 72 -10.15 5.22 -8.65
CA ASP A 72 -9.76 6.62 -8.56
C ASP A 72 -8.77 6.82 -7.39
N VAL A 73 -7.49 6.58 -7.66
CA VAL A 73 -6.41 6.70 -6.66
C VAL A 73 -6.27 8.14 -6.16
N ASP A 74 -6.59 9.15 -6.98
CA ASP A 74 -6.55 10.56 -6.56
C ASP A 74 -7.62 10.87 -5.53
N THR A 75 -8.82 10.32 -5.69
CA THR A 75 -9.88 10.46 -4.67
C THR A 75 -9.57 9.62 -3.43
N ILE A 76 -9.12 8.37 -3.59
CA ILE A 76 -8.81 7.48 -2.46
C ILE A 76 -7.69 8.04 -1.59
N SER A 77 -6.63 8.56 -2.21
CA SER A 77 -5.44 9.07 -1.51
C SER A 77 -5.69 10.37 -0.74
N LYS A 78 -6.87 10.99 -0.83
CA LYS A 78 -7.30 12.09 0.05
C LYS A 78 -7.68 11.62 1.46
N GLY A 79 -7.79 10.31 1.69
CA GLY A 79 -8.05 9.73 3.00
C GLY A 79 -6.96 10.09 4.02
N TYR A 80 -7.34 10.20 5.30
CA TYR A 80 -6.45 10.70 6.35
C TYR A 80 -5.13 9.90 6.48
N HIS A 81 -5.13 8.57 6.35
CA HIS A 81 -3.89 7.78 6.46
C HIS A 81 -2.89 7.96 5.31
N PHE A 82 -3.33 8.56 4.18
CA PHE A 82 -2.49 8.92 3.05
C PHE A 82 -2.10 10.40 3.08
N MET A 83 -2.95 11.29 3.61
CA MET A 83 -2.61 12.71 3.69
C MET A 83 -1.87 13.04 4.99
N MET A 84 -2.33 12.51 6.12
CA MET A 84 -1.88 12.85 7.47
C MET A 84 -1.80 14.38 7.68
N ASP A 85 -2.76 15.10 7.10
CA ASP A 85 -2.87 16.57 6.98
C ASP A 85 -1.77 17.27 6.15
N TRP A 86 -1.09 16.56 5.25
CA TRP A 86 -0.14 17.15 4.31
C TRP A 86 -0.77 18.17 3.36
N ASP A 87 -2.02 17.94 2.96
CA ASP A 87 -2.85 18.87 2.17
C ASP A 87 -3.08 20.23 2.85
N LYS A 88 -2.79 20.32 4.16
CA LYS A 88 -2.92 21.53 4.97
C LYS A 88 -1.57 22.11 5.39
N ALA A 89 -0.46 21.54 4.90
CA ALA A 89 0.88 21.97 5.29
C ALA A 89 1.20 23.37 4.73
N SER A 90 1.71 24.27 5.58
CA SER A 90 2.09 25.62 5.18
C SER A 90 3.03 26.27 6.19
N ASP A 91 4.01 27.02 5.67
CA ASP A 91 5.00 27.78 6.46
C ASP A 91 4.37 28.85 7.38
N THR A 92 3.18 29.32 7.01
CA THR A 92 2.47 30.40 7.72
C THR A 92 1.32 29.90 8.58
N ARG A 93 1.02 28.59 8.56
CA ARG A 93 -0.14 28.01 9.25
C ARG A 93 -0.23 28.42 10.71
N TYR A 94 0.91 28.44 11.40
CA TYR A 94 1.03 28.73 12.83
C TYR A 94 1.83 29.99 13.13
N ALA A 95 2.10 30.85 12.15
CA ALA A 95 3.00 31.99 12.33
C ALA A 95 2.60 32.96 13.47
N GLY A 96 1.31 33.03 13.82
CA GLY A 96 0.77 33.87 14.89
C GLY A 96 0.47 33.14 16.21
N THR A 97 0.92 31.90 16.38
CA THR A 97 0.71 31.13 17.62
C THR A 97 1.98 31.06 18.47
N ASP A 98 1.90 30.40 19.61
CA ASP A 98 3.05 30.03 20.46
C ASP A 98 3.88 28.86 19.89
N THR A 99 3.51 28.36 18.71
CA THR A 99 4.08 27.18 18.04
C THR A 99 4.38 27.46 16.55
N PRO A 100 5.05 28.57 16.18
CA PRO A 100 5.23 29.02 14.80
C PRO A 100 6.17 28.18 13.94
N TRP A 101 6.78 27.15 14.52
CA TRP A 101 7.63 26.17 13.84
C TRP A 101 6.83 24.97 13.30
N LEU A 102 5.57 24.79 13.70
CA LEU A 102 4.72 23.75 13.14
C LEU A 102 4.29 24.12 11.72
N VAL A 103 4.14 23.11 10.87
CA VAL A 103 3.74 23.29 9.47
C VAL A 103 2.43 22.59 9.13
N SER A 104 2.00 21.59 9.92
CA SER A 104 0.72 20.89 9.74
C SER A 104 0.10 20.49 11.09
N THR A 105 -1.18 20.10 11.08
CA THR A 105 -1.91 19.54 12.23
C THR A 105 -1.69 18.05 12.44
N GLY A 106 -1.34 17.30 11.40
CA GLY A 106 -1.19 15.84 11.46
C GLY A 106 0.26 15.38 11.61
N LEU A 107 0.49 14.07 11.49
CA LEU A 107 1.83 13.48 11.69
C LEU A 107 2.88 14.11 10.77
N THR A 108 2.49 14.55 9.57
CA THR A 108 3.38 15.18 8.58
C THR A 108 3.50 16.69 8.81
N GLY A 109 4.11 17.08 9.94
CA GLY A 109 4.42 18.49 10.21
C GLY A 109 3.92 19.06 11.54
N ASN A 110 3.27 18.25 12.38
CA ASN A 110 3.05 18.56 13.79
C ASN A 110 4.25 18.10 14.66
N LEU A 111 4.32 18.55 15.91
CA LEU A 111 5.37 18.15 16.85
C LEU A 111 5.25 16.67 17.20
N ILE A 112 6.32 15.92 16.94
CA ILE A 112 6.48 14.57 17.49
C ILE A 112 7.18 14.70 18.85
N THR A 113 6.37 14.72 19.91
CA THR A 113 6.77 15.05 21.29
C THR A 113 7.94 14.24 21.86
N TYR A 114 8.18 13.02 21.34
CA TYR A 114 9.27 12.16 21.78
C TYR A 114 10.50 12.18 20.86
N GLY A 115 10.41 12.86 19.72
CA GLY A 115 11.47 12.93 18.72
C GLY A 115 12.38 14.14 18.86
N PHE A 116 11.85 15.25 19.42
CA PHE A 116 12.49 16.57 19.42
C PHE A 116 13.00 17.03 18.05
N PHE A 117 12.40 16.52 16.97
CA PHE A 117 12.68 16.92 15.61
C PHE A 117 11.46 17.60 14.98
N GLN A 118 11.72 18.47 14.03
CA GLN A 118 10.73 19.30 13.35
C GLN A 118 10.91 19.16 11.83
N LEU A 119 9.78 19.02 11.14
CA LEU A 119 9.79 19.13 9.69
C LEU A 119 10.03 20.60 9.32
N ALA A 120 11.06 20.86 8.51
CA ALA A 120 11.41 22.20 8.08
C ALA A 120 10.24 22.86 7.32
N LYS A 121 10.21 24.19 7.39
CA LYS A 121 9.42 25.00 6.47
C LYS A 121 9.90 24.76 5.05
N LYS A 122 9.06 25.03 4.06
CA LYS A 122 9.48 25.00 2.66
C LYS A 122 10.52 26.08 2.41
N HIS A 123 10.23 27.33 2.79
CA HIS A 123 11.13 28.45 2.55
C HIS A 123 11.96 28.76 3.79
N ASN A 124 13.28 28.54 3.69
CA ASN A 124 14.23 28.84 4.74
C ASN A 124 15.29 29.84 4.24
N THR A 125 15.78 30.69 5.14
CA THR A 125 16.81 31.70 4.85
C THR A 125 18.16 31.37 5.46
N HIS A 126 18.22 30.37 6.36
CA HIS A 126 19.44 29.93 7.01
C HIS A 126 19.41 28.42 7.27
N LEU A 127 20.58 27.79 7.27
CA LEU A 127 20.71 26.34 7.48
C LEU A 127 20.12 25.87 8.82
N ASP A 128 20.32 26.65 9.89
CA ASP A 128 19.79 26.34 11.22
C ASP A 128 18.25 26.28 11.32
N GLN A 129 17.53 26.69 10.26
CA GLN A 129 16.06 26.56 10.19
C GLN A 129 15.62 25.19 9.65
N ILE A 130 16.54 24.42 9.08
CA ILE A 130 16.28 23.09 8.52
C ILE A 130 16.73 22.04 9.54
N ASP A 131 15.78 21.51 10.30
CA ASP A 131 16.02 20.35 11.16
C ASP A 131 15.90 19.05 10.34
N LEU A 132 14.71 18.76 9.80
CA LEU A 132 14.51 17.70 8.81
C LEU A 132 13.90 18.28 7.54
N SER A 133 14.54 18.04 6.39
CA SER A 133 13.83 18.18 5.12
C SER A 133 12.68 17.17 5.02
N ALA A 134 11.76 17.34 4.08
CA ALA A 134 10.75 16.34 3.74
C ALA A 134 11.40 14.99 3.43
N PHE A 135 12.52 15.01 2.70
CA PHE A 135 13.30 13.81 2.40
C PHE A 135 13.83 13.15 3.66
N ASP A 136 14.47 13.90 4.56
CA ASP A 136 15.00 13.36 5.81
C ASP A 136 13.90 12.80 6.70
N PHE A 137 12.75 13.49 6.76
CA PHE A 137 11.59 13.04 7.50
C PHE A 137 11.08 11.68 7.02
N VAL A 138 11.05 11.46 5.71
CA VAL A 138 10.65 10.18 5.08
C VAL A 138 11.74 9.12 5.24
N ALA A 139 13.01 9.47 5.04
CA ALA A 139 14.17 8.58 5.11
C ALA A 139 14.50 8.12 6.54
N ARG A 140 14.09 8.88 7.55
CA ARG A 140 14.44 8.63 8.96
C ARG A 140 13.82 7.34 9.46
N VAL A 141 14.67 6.32 9.64
CA VAL A 141 14.33 5.07 10.31
C VAL A 141 15.15 4.97 11.61
N PRO A 142 14.52 4.88 12.79
CA PRO A 142 15.24 4.76 14.06
C PRO A 142 16.18 3.55 14.10
N GLU A 143 17.19 3.57 14.97
CA GLU A 143 18.03 2.38 15.17
C GLU A 143 17.19 1.19 15.70
N SER A 144 17.51 0.00 15.22
CA SER A 144 16.91 -1.23 15.71
C SER A 144 17.34 -1.48 17.15
N LYS A 145 16.41 -1.92 18.01
CA LYS A 145 16.71 -2.29 19.41
C LYS A 145 16.19 -3.69 19.70
N GLY A 146 17.07 -4.56 20.19
CA GLY A 146 16.70 -5.94 20.57
C GLY A 146 16.16 -6.78 19.41
N GLY A 147 16.65 -6.57 18.19
CA GLY A 147 16.20 -7.29 16.99
C GLY A 147 14.89 -6.78 16.38
N TYR A 148 14.22 -5.82 17.01
CA TYR A 148 13.04 -5.16 16.46
C TYR A 148 13.43 -3.84 15.80
N GLN A 149 13.03 -3.67 14.53
CA GLN A 149 13.18 -2.43 13.80
C GLN A 149 11.89 -1.62 13.93
N LYS A 150 11.97 -0.54 14.71
CA LYS A 150 10.86 0.42 14.86
C LYS A 150 10.62 1.12 13.51
N PRO A 151 9.36 1.35 13.13
CA PRO A 151 9.05 2.14 11.94
C PRO A 151 9.50 3.60 12.15
N GLY A 152 10.04 4.19 11.09
CA GLY A 152 10.07 5.64 10.93
C GLY A 152 8.71 6.18 10.47
N CYS A 153 8.61 7.49 10.22
CA CYS A 153 7.37 8.11 9.78
C CYS A 153 6.83 7.45 8.51
N ALA A 154 7.68 7.29 7.48
CA ALA A 154 7.29 6.62 6.23
C ALA A 154 7.01 5.12 6.39
N GLY A 155 7.54 4.50 7.45
CA GLY A 155 7.27 3.10 7.79
C GLY A 155 5.80 2.90 8.15
N CYS A 156 5.19 3.84 8.89
CA CYS A 156 3.79 3.77 9.31
C CYS A 156 2.82 4.54 8.41
N HIS A 157 3.31 5.42 7.55
CA HIS A 157 2.47 6.15 6.60
C HIS A 157 2.13 5.28 5.39
N ALA A 158 0.88 5.29 4.92
CA ALA A 158 0.39 4.41 3.86
C ALA A 158 0.82 4.81 2.43
N GLY A 159 1.84 5.66 2.27
CA GLY A 159 2.18 6.31 0.99
C GLY A 159 1.28 7.51 0.63
N GLY A 160 1.53 8.16 -0.50
CA GLY A 160 0.86 9.40 -0.90
C GLY A 160 1.25 10.60 -0.02
N GLY A 161 0.54 11.73 -0.16
CA GLY A 161 0.77 12.92 0.66
C GLY A 161 2.24 13.35 0.68
N LEU A 162 2.81 13.54 1.88
CA LEU A 162 4.23 13.89 2.09
C LEU A 162 5.20 12.90 1.44
N LEU A 163 4.80 11.64 1.25
CA LEU A 163 5.68 10.62 0.69
C LEU A 163 5.71 10.67 -0.85
N GLU A 164 4.90 11.52 -1.47
CA GLU A 164 4.73 11.60 -2.91
C GLU A 164 4.86 13.00 -3.50
N PHE A 165 4.25 14.01 -2.87
CA PHE A 165 4.19 15.36 -3.40
C PHE A 165 4.82 16.38 -2.46
N ASP A 166 5.54 17.34 -3.05
CA ASP A 166 5.98 18.53 -2.35
C ASP A 166 4.80 19.44 -1.99
N ARG A 167 5.07 20.53 -1.28
CA ARG A 167 4.03 21.47 -0.84
C ARG A 167 3.42 22.30 -1.98
N ASP A 168 4.01 22.28 -3.17
CA ASP A 168 3.46 22.89 -4.38
C ASP A 168 2.59 21.90 -5.18
N GLY A 169 2.46 20.66 -4.71
CA GLY A 169 1.69 19.60 -5.36
C GLY A 169 2.45 18.87 -6.47
N GLN A 170 3.76 19.09 -6.60
CA GLN A 170 4.59 18.43 -7.60
C GLN A 170 5.19 17.15 -7.04
N ARG A 171 5.25 16.09 -7.86
CA ARG A 171 5.82 14.81 -7.43
C ARG A 171 7.34 14.96 -7.25
N TYR A 172 7.85 14.64 -6.06
CA TYR A 172 9.24 14.95 -5.67
C TYR A 172 10.29 14.43 -6.66
N ASP A 173 10.14 13.17 -7.08
CA ASP A 173 11.12 12.49 -7.92
C ASP A 173 11.23 13.12 -9.32
N ARG A 174 10.08 13.45 -9.92
CA ARG A 174 10.02 14.14 -11.23
C ARG A 174 10.54 15.57 -11.12
N ARG A 175 10.11 16.31 -10.09
CA ARG A 175 10.48 17.71 -9.91
C ARG A 175 11.97 17.88 -9.68
N LEU A 176 12.58 17.03 -8.85
CA LEU A 176 14.03 17.06 -8.61
C LEU A 176 14.81 16.58 -9.84
N ALA A 177 14.32 15.58 -10.58
CA ALA A 177 14.97 15.16 -11.83
C ALA A 177 15.02 16.28 -12.89
N GLU A 178 13.97 17.10 -12.97
CA GLU A 178 13.89 18.26 -13.86
C GLU A 178 14.72 19.47 -13.36
N ASN A 179 14.86 19.62 -12.04
CA ASN A 179 15.47 20.78 -11.38
C ASN A 179 16.45 20.30 -10.28
N PRO A 180 17.59 19.69 -10.66
CA PRO A 180 18.51 19.06 -9.70
C PRO A 180 19.13 20.04 -8.70
N GLU A 181 19.22 21.33 -9.05
CA GLU A 181 19.73 22.39 -8.19
C GLU A 181 18.89 22.60 -6.93
N LEU A 182 17.62 22.16 -6.91
CA LEU A 182 16.76 22.24 -5.72
C LEU A 182 17.42 21.56 -4.51
N ALA A 183 18.19 20.49 -4.72
CA ALA A 183 18.89 19.79 -3.64
C ALA A 183 19.97 20.63 -2.96
N ASP A 184 20.50 21.65 -3.64
CA ASP A 184 21.51 22.57 -3.11
C ASP A 184 20.89 23.86 -2.52
N THR A 185 19.56 24.03 -2.63
CA THR A 185 18.83 25.18 -2.06
C THR A 185 18.37 24.90 -0.63
N LEU A 186 18.04 25.95 0.11
CA LEU A 186 17.42 25.85 1.44
C LEU A 186 15.91 25.52 1.40
N ASP A 187 15.41 24.96 0.30
CA ASP A 187 14.03 24.48 0.24
C ASP A 187 13.88 23.24 1.13
N GLY A 188 13.02 23.31 2.15
CA GLY A 188 12.81 22.21 3.09
C GLY A 188 12.17 20.96 2.50
N ASP A 189 11.64 21.01 1.28
CA ASP A 189 11.16 19.83 0.54
C ASP A 189 12.33 19.07 -0.12
N TYR A 190 13.42 19.77 -0.47
CA TYR A 190 14.46 19.28 -1.37
C TYR A 190 15.89 19.33 -0.83
N TYR A 191 16.19 20.14 0.18
CA TYR A 191 17.56 20.32 0.70
C TYR A 191 18.23 18.96 0.98
N GLN A 192 19.37 18.71 0.32
CA GLN A 192 20.15 17.46 0.37
C GLN A 192 19.37 16.17 0.02
N SER A 193 18.22 16.31 -0.63
CA SER A 193 17.37 15.18 -1.01
C SER A 193 17.94 14.39 -2.19
N ARG A 194 17.45 13.16 -2.33
CA ARG A 194 17.80 12.25 -3.44
C ARG A 194 16.54 11.67 -4.11
N TRP A 195 15.46 12.45 -4.14
CA TRP A 195 14.16 12.00 -4.63
C TRP A 195 14.21 11.41 -6.05
N ASP A 196 15.05 11.97 -6.92
CA ASP A 196 15.30 11.53 -8.29
C ASP A 196 15.94 10.13 -8.38
N LYS A 197 16.57 9.66 -7.29
CA LYS A 197 17.15 8.31 -7.19
C LYS A 197 16.26 7.34 -6.42
N THR A 198 15.64 7.81 -5.35
CA THR A 198 14.81 6.96 -4.47
C THR A 198 13.45 6.66 -5.07
N GLY A 199 12.95 7.55 -5.94
CA GLY A 199 11.54 7.65 -6.25
C GLY A 199 10.74 8.11 -5.04
N VAL A 200 9.42 8.01 -5.17
CA VAL A 200 8.44 8.32 -4.12
C VAL A 200 7.74 7.07 -3.61
N ILE A 201 7.03 7.17 -2.48
CA ILE A 201 6.14 6.11 -2.01
C ILE A 201 4.71 6.51 -2.34
N GLU A 202 4.21 6.00 -3.46
CA GLU A 202 2.80 6.12 -3.86
C GLU A 202 1.86 5.49 -2.81
N PRO A 203 0.55 5.82 -2.83
CA PRO A 203 -0.44 5.13 -2.01
C PRO A 203 -0.25 3.61 -2.09
N ASP A 204 -0.04 2.94 -0.96
CA ASP A 204 0.19 1.51 -0.91
C ASP A 204 -1.10 0.80 -0.52
N CYS A 205 -1.88 0.39 -1.52
CA CYS A 205 -3.15 -0.30 -1.30
C CYS A 205 -2.97 -1.60 -0.50
N PHE A 206 -1.84 -2.29 -0.67
CA PHE A 206 -1.56 -3.54 0.03
C PHE A 206 -1.25 -3.33 1.51
N PHE A 207 -0.88 -2.12 1.92
CA PHE A 207 -0.69 -1.78 3.33
C PHE A 207 -1.92 -2.13 4.17
N CYS A 208 -3.12 -1.83 3.64
CA CYS A 208 -4.39 -2.12 4.29
C CYS A 208 -5.03 -3.42 3.78
N HIS A 209 -5.00 -3.64 2.46
CA HIS A 209 -5.72 -4.73 1.81
C HIS A 209 -4.90 -6.01 1.63
N GLY A 210 -3.60 -6.00 1.90
CA GLY A 210 -2.76 -7.20 1.83
C GLY A 210 -2.83 -7.99 3.13
N SER A 211 -3.38 -9.20 3.10
CA SER A 211 -3.40 -10.08 4.29
C SER A 211 -2.00 -10.58 4.68
N ARG A 212 -0.99 -10.41 3.82
CA ARG A 212 0.41 -10.82 4.05
C ARG A 212 1.38 -9.64 3.99
N TYR A 213 0.91 -8.44 4.27
CA TYR A 213 1.76 -7.26 4.24
C TYR A 213 2.90 -7.36 5.27
N HIS A 214 4.13 -7.26 4.79
CA HIS A 214 5.35 -7.44 5.58
C HIS A 214 5.96 -6.08 5.94
N ILE A 215 5.45 -5.44 7.00
CA ILE A 215 5.92 -4.11 7.41
C ILE A 215 7.44 -4.03 7.62
N GLN A 216 8.05 -5.06 8.20
CA GLN A 216 9.49 -5.06 8.45
C GLN A 216 10.30 -5.02 7.14
N LYS A 217 9.76 -5.58 6.05
CA LYS A 217 10.33 -5.42 4.71
C LYS A 217 10.16 -3.99 4.20
N ARG A 218 8.98 -3.36 4.38
CA ARG A 218 8.76 -1.94 4.06
C ARG A 218 9.80 -1.06 4.74
N ILE A 219 9.94 -1.19 6.07
CA ILE A 219 10.87 -0.39 6.87
C ILE A 219 12.33 -0.62 6.42
N THR A 220 12.68 -1.86 6.09
CA THR A 220 14.00 -2.19 5.54
C THR A 220 14.25 -1.49 4.19
N GLN A 221 13.27 -1.50 3.28
CA GLN A 221 13.40 -0.80 1.99
C GLN A 221 13.53 0.72 2.16
N ILE A 222 12.76 1.32 3.08
CA ILE A 222 12.87 2.75 3.41
C ILE A 222 14.26 3.07 3.96
N LYS A 223 14.81 2.22 4.85
CA LYS A 223 16.18 2.37 5.37
C LYS A 223 17.26 2.29 4.27
N TYR A 224 16.98 1.57 3.19
CA TYR A 224 17.83 1.50 1.99
C TYR A 224 17.56 2.62 0.98
N LEU A 225 16.65 3.55 1.30
CA LEU A 225 16.17 4.60 0.40
C LEU A 225 15.50 4.08 -0.87
N ASN A 226 15.00 2.84 -0.84
CA ASN A 226 14.33 2.18 -1.95
C ASN A 226 12.83 2.52 -1.98
N PHE A 227 12.49 3.81 -1.97
CA PHE A 227 11.12 4.29 -1.75
C PHE A 227 10.11 3.70 -2.75
N LYS A 228 10.36 3.83 -4.05
CA LYS A 228 9.43 3.28 -5.06
C LYS A 228 9.37 1.74 -5.11
N TRP A 229 10.35 1.04 -4.53
CA TRP A 229 10.36 -0.43 -4.45
C TRP A 229 9.75 -0.99 -3.16
N ALA A 230 9.46 -0.14 -2.17
CA ALA A 230 9.02 -0.58 -0.84
C ALA A 230 7.72 -1.40 -0.90
N GLY A 231 6.76 -1.00 -1.74
CA GLY A 231 5.48 -1.68 -1.91
C GLY A 231 5.63 -3.10 -2.45
N VAL A 232 6.49 -3.32 -3.46
CA VAL A 232 6.78 -4.64 -4.04
C VAL A 232 7.25 -5.62 -2.98
N ALA A 233 8.26 -5.21 -2.19
CA ALA A 233 8.86 -6.06 -1.16
C ALA A 233 7.89 -6.32 0.00
N ALA A 234 7.16 -5.29 0.43
CA ALA A 234 6.25 -5.37 1.56
C ALA A 234 5.00 -6.20 1.25
N ALA A 235 4.43 -6.06 0.04
CA ALA A 235 3.31 -6.88 -0.41
C ALA A 235 3.71 -8.35 -0.70
N GLY A 236 5.00 -8.67 -0.73
CA GLY A 236 5.48 -10.02 -1.03
C GLY A 236 5.35 -10.41 -2.51
N ILE A 237 5.17 -9.42 -3.39
CA ILE A 237 5.01 -9.58 -4.83
C ILE A 237 6.34 -9.93 -5.50
N GLY A 238 7.44 -9.42 -4.95
CA GLY A 238 8.80 -9.69 -5.42
C GLY A 238 9.84 -9.46 -4.33
N GLN A 239 11.07 -9.82 -4.66
CA GLN A 239 12.26 -9.45 -3.89
C GLN A 239 12.90 -8.24 -4.52
N VAL A 240 13.50 -7.37 -3.70
CA VAL A 240 14.22 -6.17 -4.15
C VAL A 240 15.68 -6.36 -3.81
N HIS A 241 16.52 -6.31 -4.84
CA HIS A 241 17.98 -6.39 -4.75
C HIS A 241 18.56 -5.01 -4.99
N GLY A 242 19.61 -4.66 -4.26
CA GLY A 242 20.25 -3.36 -4.38
C GLY A 242 19.67 -2.30 -3.43
N ARG A 243 20.44 -1.23 -3.22
CA ARG A 243 20.14 -0.16 -2.24
C ARG A 243 20.52 1.20 -2.80
N VAL A 244 19.53 2.08 -2.96
CA VAL A 244 19.78 3.46 -3.37
C VAL A 244 20.72 4.17 -2.40
N ARG A 245 20.60 3.89 -1.10
CA ARG A 245 21.50 4.45 -0.08
C ARG A 245 22.98 4.19 -0.38
N ASP A 246 23.30 3.02 -0.91
CA ASP A 246 24.67 2.58 -1.17
C ASP A 246 25.11 2.93 -2.62
N GLY A 247 24.30 3.71 -3.35
CA GLY A 247 24.59 4.20 -4.71
C GLY A 247 24.13 3.26 -5.83
N GLU A 248 23.43 2.19 -5.50
CA GLU A 248 22.95 1.17 -6.45
C GLU A 248 21.58 1.55 -7.02
N VAL A 249 21.23 0.98 -8.17
CA VAL A 249 19.87 1.01 -8.71
C VAL A 249 19.20 -0.31 -8.36
N PRO A 250 18.16 -0.31 -7.49
CA PRO A 250 17.52 -1.56 -7.12
C PRO A 250 16.75 -2.21 -8.27
N GLU A 251 16.78 -3.54 -8.29
CA GLU A 251 16.07 -4.39 -9.25
C GLU A 251 15.08 -5.29 -8.52
N VAL A 252 13.96 -5.57 -9.18
CA VAL A 252 12.93 -6.50 -8.70
C VAL A 252 13.13 -7.88 -9.28
N VAL A 253 12.97 -8.90 -8.45
CA VAL A 253 12.75 -10.29 -8.88
C VAL A 253 11.36 -10.70 -8.44
N TYR A 254 10.41 -10.70 -9.38
CA TYR A 254 9.02 -11.02 -9.11
C TYR A 254 8.79 -12.50 -8.77
N ASN A 255 7.84 -12.74 -7.86
CA ASN A 255 7.33 -14.06 -7.59
C ASN A 255 6.39 -14.50 -8.72
N LYS A 256 6.94 -15.20 -9.72
CA LYS A 256 6.20 -15.66 -10.91
C LYS A 256 4.97 -16.52 -10.59
N ARG A 257 4.86 -17.09 -9.38
CA ARG A 257 3.67 -17.84 -8.95
C ARG A 257 2.43 -16.97 -8.79
N LEU A 258 2.57 -15.64 -8.75
CA LEU A 258 1.46 -14.70 -8.67
C LEU A 258 1.02 -14.18 -10.04
N PHE A 259 1.59 -14.73 -11.12
CA PHE A 259 1.33 -14.31 -12.49
C PHE A 259 0.80 -15.50 -13.30
N ASN A 260 -0.21 -15.23 -14.11
CA ASN A 260 -0.69 -16.14 -15.13
C ASN A 260 0.31 -16.21 -16.30
N GLU A 261 0.17 -17.21 -17.17
CA GLU A 261 1.04 -17.38 -18.34
C GLU A 261 1.02 -16.17 -19.29
N ASP A 262 -0.10 -15.45 -19.36
CA ASP A 262 -0.24 -14.21 -20.14
C ASP A 262 0.43 -13.00 -19.50
N GLY A 263 0.95 -13.13 -18.27
CA GLY A 263 1.59 -12.05 -17.53
C GLY A 263 0.64 -11.22 -16.67
N THR A 264 -0.66 -11.52 -16.65
CA THR A 264 -1.57 -10.89 -15.69
C THR A 264 -1.27 -11.36 -14.28
N PHE A 265 -1.24 -10.42 -13.35
CA PHE A 265 -1.07 -10.64 -11.94
C PHE A 265 -2.42 -10.95 -11.29
N TYR A 266 -2.43 -11.93 -10.39
CA TYR A 266 -3.58 -12.23 -9.56
C TYR A 266 -3.22 -12.14 -8.08
N LEU A 267 -4.18 -11.70 -7.27
CA LEU A 267 -3.99 -11.40 -5.85
C LEU A 267 -4.69 -12.43 -4.98
N PRO A 268 -4.03 -13.54 -4.62
CA PRO A 268 -4.68 -14.56 -3.79
C PRO A 268 -4.98 -14.07 -2.37
N ASP A 269 -4.25 -13.06 -1.90
CA ASP A 269 -4.18 -12.67 -0.50
C ASP A 269 -4.74 -11.26 -0.24
N MET A 270 -5.46 -10.66 -1.20
CA MET A 270 -6.10 -9.34 -1.03
C MET A 270 -7.46 -9.46 -0.37
N VAL A 271 -7.69 -8.65 0.67
CA VAL A 271 -8.94 -8.62 1.43
C VAL A 271 -9.72 -7.34 1.16
N PHE A 272 -11.03 -7.46 0.94
CA PHE A 272 -11.90 -6.29 0.76
C PHE A 272 -11.96 -5.43 2.03
N ARG A 273 -12.09 -6.08 3.19
CA ARG A 273 -12.10 -5.40 4.49
C ARG A 273 -10.73 -5.53 5.14
N PRO A 274 -10.04 -4.41 5.44
CA PRO A 274 -8.74 -4.45 6.11
C PRO A 274 -8.82 -5.23 7.43
N GLU A 275 -7.82 -6.06 7.69
CA GLU A 275 -7.71 -6.81 8.94
C GLU A 275 -7.02 -5.95 10.00
N ALA A 276 -7.49 -6.03 11.26
CA ALA A 276 -6.92 -5.26 12.37
C ALA A 276 -5.40 -5.46 12.56
N LYS A 277 -4.87 -6.62 12.16
CA LYS A 277 -3.43 -6.93 12.22
C LYS A 277 -2.56 -5.95 11.42
N ASN A 278 -3.10 -5.37 10.34
CA ASN A 278 -2.39 -4.38 9.53
C ASN A 278 -2.33 -3.02 10.26
N CYS A 279 -3.27 -2.75 11.17
CA CYS A 279 -3.33 -1.52 11.97
C CYS A 279 -2.44 -1.59 13.23
N LEU A 280 -2.43 -2.75 13.91
CA LEU A 280 -1.69 -2.99 15.17
C LEU A 280 -0.16 -2.82 15.06
N ILE A 281 0.32 -2.68 13.84
CA ILE A 281 1.73 -2.45 13.55
C ILE A 281 2.15 -1.03 13.97
N CYS A 282 1.21 -0.08 13.98
CA CYS A 282 1.46 1.33 14.29
C CYS A 282 0.59 1.89 15.44
N HIS A 283 -0.43 1.16 15.90
CA HIS A 283 -1.35 1.51 16.99
C HIS A 283 -1.29 0.48 18.11
#